data_AF-A0A441CRH3-F1
#
_entry.id   AF-A0A441CRH3-F1
#
_cell.length_a   1.000
_cell.length_b   1.000
_cell.length_c   1.000
_cell.angle_alpha   90.00
_cell.angle_beta   90.00
_cell.angle_gamma   90.00
#
_symmetry.space_group_name_H-M   'P 1'
#
loop_
_entity.id
_entity.type
_entity.pdbx_description
1 polymer ?
#
loop_
_entity_poly.entity_id
_entity_poly.type
_entity_poly.pdbx_seq_one_letter_code
_entity_poly.pdbx_strand_id
1 'polypeptide(L)'
;MPLIRDSAFGFWSAAQALKDNPREREVMEGFAEEEAAKGLILVDIVRCPPSLLKDRMGPMLGWFYNHLARLIYAKAASWRPVNTKQLQDYLDDSRKAHDLEGYAGEYIVPNWEEYRRESQLYVDIAAFESGDPVWSAPVVHDGLSFGDYTPAALQVVDALHHLGLTTEAGLKVTSEVWGTVTFSENEDFRDVERLIQQLVERAVAEKLPLETAENEHVQTLYRFWQIPMYLLDLRKIDIPLDALRERQEAMLWAEAGY
;
A
#
# COMPACT_ATOMS: atom_id res chain seq x y z
N MET A 1 -9.95 -15.00 1.15
CA MET A 1 -8.91 -14.45 0.26
C MET A 1 -9.35 -14.42 -1.21
N PRO A 2 -9.85 -15.51 -1.83
CA PRO A 2 -10.33 -15.47 -3.22
C PRO A 2 -11.39 -14.39 -3.50
N LEU A 3 -12.38 -14.23 -2.60
CA LEU A 3 -13.41 -13.19 -2.74
C LEU A 3 -12.85 -11.76 -2.78
N ILE A 4 -11.76 -11.49 -2.06
CA ILE A 4 -11.11 -10.17 -2.04
C ILE A 4 -10.41 -9.93 -3.39
N ARG A 5 -9.71 -10.94 -3.92
CA ARG A 5 -9.13 -10.89 -5.26
C ARG A 5 -10.22 -10.61 -6.30
N ASP A 6 -11.29 -11.39 -6.29
CA ASP A 6 -12.34 -11.27 -7.30
C ASP A 6 -13.03 -9.88 -7.23
N SER A 7 -13.21 -9.34 -6.02
CA SER A 7 -13.69 -7.97 -5.83
C SER A 7 -12.72 -6.93 -6.40
N ALA A 8 -11.42 -7.04 -6.10
CA ALA A 8 -10.40 -6.11 -6.62
C ALA A 8 -10.34 -6.14 -8.16
N PHE A 9 -10.36 -7.33 -8.76
CA PHE A 9 -10.36 -7.50 -10.21
C PHE A 9 -11.69 -7.06 -10.86
N GLY A 10 -12.81 -7.14 -10.14
CA GLY A 10 -14.09 -6.57 -10.57
C GLY A 10 -14.01 -5.05 -10.74
N PHE A 11 -13.47 -4.34 -9.75
CA PHE A 11 -13.23 -2.90 -9.84
C PHE A 11 -12.25 -2.54 -10.95
N TRP A 12 -11.14 -3.28 -11.05
CA TRP A 12 -10.14 -3.06 -12.11
C TRP A 12 -10.74 -3.24 -13.51
N SER A 13 -11.50 -4.32 -13.74
CA SER A 13 -12.16 -4.55 -15.02
C SER A 13 -13.17 -3.46 -15.36
N ALA A 14 -13.90 -2.95 -14.36
CA ALA A 14 -14.81 -1.81 -14.54
C ALA A 14 -14.03 -0.54 -14.91
N ALA A 15 -12.91 -0.25 -14.26
CA ALA A 15 -12.03 0.87 -14.58
C ALA A 15 -11.57 0.80 -16.06
N GLN A 16 -11.12 -0.36 -16.51
CA GLN A 16 -10.64 -0.56 -17.89
C GLN A 16 -11.73 -0.36 -18.95
N ALA A 17 -13.02 -0.46 -18.58
CA ALA A 17 -14.14 -0.16 -19.46
C ALA A 17 -14.47 1.35 -19.55
N LEU A 18 -13.97 2.18 -18.61
CA LEU A 18 -14.29 3.61 -18.49
C LEU A 18 -13.28 4.52 -19.19
N LYS A 19 -12.82 4.14 -20.39
CA LYS A 19 -11.77 4.88 -21.14
C LYS A 19 -12.13 6.34 -21.44
N ASP A 20 -13.41 6.61 -21.68
CA ASP A 20 -13.90 7.96 -21.98
C ASP A 20 -14.32 8.76 -20.73
N ASN A 21 -14.17 8.18 -19.52
CA ASN A 21 -14.58 8.77 -18.25
C ASN A 21 -13.40 8.70 -17.26
N PRO A 22 -12.37 9.55 -17.43
CA PRO A 22 -11.09 9.40 -16.76
C PRO A 22 -11.19 9.52 -15.23
N ARG A 23 -12.10 10.36 -14.72
CA ARG A 23 -12.34 10.49 -13.28
C ARG A 23 -12.89 9.20 -12.68
N GLU A 24 -13.98 8.70 -13.26
CA GLU A 24 -14.65 7.49 -12.80
C GLU A 24 -13.74 6.28 -12.93
N ARG A 25 -12.90 6.24 -13.97
CA ARG A 25 -11.85 5.24 -14.11
C ARG A 25 -10.90 5.29 -12.92
N GLU A 26 -10.33 6.45 -12.60
CA GLU A 26 -9.36 6.60 -11.50
C GLU A 26 -9.96 6.20 -10.14
N VAL A 27 -11.23 6.53 -9.90
CA VAL A 27 -11.97 6.08 -8.70
C VAL A 27 -12.04 4.56 -8.63
N MET A 28 -12.35 3.89 -9.75
CA MET A 28 -12.43 2.42 -9.80
C MET A 28 -11.05 1.77 -9.66
N GLU A 29 -9.99 2.39 -10.19
CA GLU A 29 -8.60 1.95 -9.97
C GLU A 29 -8.23 2.02 -8.48
N GLY A 30 -8.56 3.13 -7.81
CA GLY A 30 -8.35 3.29 -6.37
C GLY A 30 -9.08 2.22 -5.55
N PHE A 31 -10.35 1.93 -5.84
CA PHE A 31 -11.07 0.84 -5.17
C PHE A 31 -10.46 -0.53 -5.44
N ALA A 32 -9.96 -0.78 -6.64
CA ALA A 32 -9.27 -2.03 -6.95
C ALA A 32 -8.02 -2.20 -6.09
N GLU A 33 -7.20 -1.15 -5.96
CA GLU A 33 -5.99 -1.15 -5.12
C GLU A 33 -6.31 -1.34 -3.63
N GLU A 34 -7.32 -0.62 -3.12
CA GLU A 34 -7.76 -0.75 -1.72
C GLU A 34 -8.29 -2.15 -1.40
N GLU A 35 -9.05 -2.77 -2.30
CA GLU A 35 -9.49 -4.16 -2.14
C GLU A 35 -8.30 -5.13 -2.21
N ALA A 36 -7.35 -4.94 -3.14
CA ALA A 36 -6.15 -5.78 -3.19
C ALA A 36 -5.32 -5.66 -1.91
N ALA A 37 -5.18 -4.45 -1.36
CA ALA A 37 -4.46 -4.21 -0.11
C ALA A 37 -5.04 -4.98 1.08
N LYS A 38 -6.35 -5.21 1.14
CA LYS A 38 -6.95 -6.10 2.16
C LYS A 38 -6.37 -7.51 2.08
N GLY A 39 -6.16 -8.02 0.86
CA GLY A 39 -5.50 -9.31 0.64
C GLY A 39 -4.07 -9.31 1.18
N LEU A 40 -3.30 -8.26 0.88
CA LEU A 40 -1.92 -8.12 1.38
C LEU A 40 -1.85 -8.04 2.91
N ILE A 41 -2.77 -7.33 3.57
CA ILE A 41 -2.87 -7.26 5.03
C ILE A 41 -3.13 -8.64 5.64
N LEU A 42 -4.09 -9.39 5.07
CA LEU A 42 -4.39 -10.75 5.56
C LEU A 42 -3.21 -11.70 5.36
N VAL A 43 -2.49 -11.58 4.25
CA VAL A 43 -1.26 -12.35 4.01
C VAL A 43 -0.17 -11.96 5.01
N ASP A 44 -0.07 -10.68 5.39
CA ASP A 44 0.88 -10.24 6.41
C ASP A 44 0.59 -10.81 7.80
N ILE A 45 -0.69 -10.95 8.15
CA ILE A 45 -1.10 -11.68 9.35
C ILE A 45 -0.58 -13.12 9.30
N VAL A 46 -0.64 -13.76 8.12
CA VAL A 46 -0.14 -15.14 7.92
C VAL A 46 1.39 -15.20 7.97
N ARG A 47 2.08 -14.19 7.43
CA ARG A 47 3.55 -14.07 7.47
C ARG A 47 4.10 -13.74 8.87
N CYS A 48 3.26 -13.21 9.76
CA CYS A 48 3.64 -12.85 11.11
C CYS A 48 4.08 -14.08 11.93
N PRO A 49 5.28 -14.06 12.55
CA PRO A 49 5.75 -15.15 13.39
C PRO A 49 4.74 -15.50 14.50
N PRO A 50 4.52 -16.79 14.80
CA PRO A 50 3.53 -17.22 15.79
C PRO A 50 3.71 -16.59 17.18
N SER A 51 4.95 -16.29 17.58
CA SER A 51 5.29 -15.62 18.84
C SER A 51 4.78 -14.18 18.94
N LEU A 52 4.56 -13.50 17.81
CA LEU A 52 4.13 -12.10 17.73
C LEU A 52 2.65 -11.96 17.37
N LEU A 53 2.05 -13.01 16.80
CA LEU A 53 0.71 -12.96 16.22
C LEU A 53 -0.36 -12.47 17.20
N LYS A 54 -0.30 -12.92 18.46
CA LYS A 54 -1.27 -12.53 19.50
C LYS A 54 -1.34 -11.02 19.69
N ASP A 55 -0.19 -10.35 19.70
CA ASP A 55 -0.10 -8.92 19.99
C ASP A 55 -0.33 -8.07 18.73
N ARG A 56 -0.05 -8.63 17.54
CA ARG A 56 -0.14 -7.93 16.26
C ARG A 56 -1.45 -8.13 15.52
N MET A 57 -2.24 -9.17 15.85
CA MET A 57 -3.53 -9.45 15.21
C MET A 57 -4.50 -8.27 15.28
N GLY A 58 -4.67 -7.68 16.48
CA GLY A 58 -5.58 -6.55 16.69
C GLY A 58 -5.24 -5.33 15.82
N PRO A 59 -3.99 -4.81 15.89
CA PRO A 59 -3.52 -3.74 15.01
C PRO A 59 -3.70 -4.04 13.51
N MET A 60 -3.29 -5.22 13.04
CA MET A 60 -3.41 -5.59 11.62
C MET A 60 -4.86 -5.67 11.15
N LEU A 61 -5.77 -6.18 11.99
CA LEU A 61 -7.21 -6.15 11.69
C LEU A 61 -7.77 -4.72 11.70
N GLY A 62 -7.24 -3.83 12.55
CA GLY A 62 -7.57 -2.40 12.49
C GLY A 62 -7.19 -1.79 11.14
N TRP A 63 -6.01 -2.11 10.63
CA TRP A 63 -5.53 -1.66 9.31
C TRP A 63 -6.39 -2.19 8.17
N PHE A 64 -6.88 -3.42 8.28
CA PHE A 64 -7.82 -3.99 7.30
C PHE A 64 -9.05 -3.10 7.08
N TYR A 65 -9.51 -2.35 8.09
CA TYR A 65 -10.67 -1.46 8.00
C TYR A 65 -10.32 0.02 7.75
N ASN A 66 -9.04 0.39 7.75
CA ASN A 66 -8.60 1.77 7.61
C ASN A 66 -8.15 2.07 6.17
N HIS A 67 -8.72 3.13 5.58
CA HIS A 67 -8.44 3.51 4.18
C HIS A 67 -6.98 3.91 3.96
N LEU A 68 -6.43 4.80 4.80
CA LEU A 68 -5.02 5.21 4.71
C LEU A 68 -4.07 4.00 4.78
N ALA A 69 -4.30 3.08 5.70
CA ALA A 69 -3.49 1.88 5.80
C ALA A 69 -3.56 1.01 4.53
N ARG A 70 -4.74 0.87 3.90
CA ARG A 70 -4.89 0.14 2.63
C ARG A 70 -4.15 0.82 1.49
N LEU A 71 -4.26 2.15 1.36
CA LEU A 71 -3.53 2.93 0.36
C LEU A 71 -2.02 2.74 0.51
N ILE A 72 -1.52 2.83 1.75
CA ILE A 72 -0.11 2.57 2.06
C ILE A 72 0.29 1.14 1.70
N TYR A 73 -0.52 0.14 2.05
CA TYR A 73 -0.25 -1.27 1.69
C TYR A 73 -0.19 -1.48 0.18
N ALA A 74 -1.09 -0.87 -0.59
CA ALA A 74 -1.10 -0.96 -2.03
C ALA A 74 0.16 -0.34 -2.64
N LYS A 75 0.51 0.88 -2.21
CA LYS A 75 1.67 1.62 -2.69
C LYS A 75 2.98 0.90 -2.33
N ALA A 76 3.08 0.33 -1.13
CA ALA A 76 4.27 -0.37 -0.65
C ALA A 76 4.69 -1.55 -1.55
N ALA A 77 3.76 -2.21 -2.25
CA ALA A 77 4.09 -3.29 -3.20
C ALA A 77 5.01 -2.83 -4.35
N SER A 78 4.98 -1.54 -4.69
CA SER A 78 5.84 -0.94 -5.71
C SER A 78 7.20 -0.46 -5.17
N TRP A 79 7.36 -0.37 -3.85
CA TRP A 79 8.57 0.15 -3.22
C TRP A 79 9.73 -0.84 -3.27
N ARG A 80 10.94 -0.30 -3.08
CA ARG A 80 12.20 -1.05 -3.01
C ARG A 80 13.03 -0.59 -1.82
N PRO A 81 12.55 -0.77 -0.58
CA PRO A 81 13.36 -0.51 0.59
C PRO A 81 14.55 -1.48 0.61
N VAL A 82 15.70 -1.00 1.07
CA VAL A 82 16.90 -1.81 1.26
C VAL A 82 16.71 -2.75 2.44
N ASN A 83 15.99 -2.34 3.50
CA ASN A 83 15.69 -3.15 4.67
C ASN A 83 14.41 -2.70 5.38
N THR A 84 14.01 -3.42 6.42
CA THR A 84 12.79 -3.16 7.21
C THR A 84 12.78 -1.76 7.82
N LYS A 85 13.92 -1.24 8.27
CA LYS A 85 14.02 0.12 8.80
C LYS A 85 13.71 1.18 7.73
N GLN A 86 14.32 1.07 6.55
CA GLN A 86 14.04 2.01 5.47
C GLN A 86 12.58 1.92 5.00
N LEU A 87 11.96 0.74 5.08
CA LEU A 87 10.54 0.61 4.84
C LEU A 87 9.73 1.44 5.84
N GLN A 88 10.05 1.42 7.14
CA GLN A 88 9.40 2.30 8.11
C GLN A 88 9.60 3.78 7.76
N ASP A 89 10.78 4.19 7.29
CA ASP A 89 11.02 5.57 6.87
C ASP A 89 10.07 5.98 5.71
N TYR A 90 9.86 5.11 4.72
CA TYR A 90 8.90 5.36 3.63
C TYR A 90 7.44 5.43 4.12
N LEU A 91 7.09 4.61 5.12
CA LEU A 91 5.78 4.64 5.75
C LEU A 91 5.56 5.92 6.56
N ASP A 92 6.59 6.39 7.26
CA ASP A 92 6.54 7.60 8.07
C ASP A 92 6.21 8.83 7.22
N ASP A 93 6.78 8.92 6.01
CA ASP A 93 6.39 9.96 5.06
C ASP A 93 4.95 9.79 4.57
N SER A 94 4.51 8.56 4.31
CA SER A 94 3.17 8.29 3.77
C SER A 94 2.04 8.44 4.81
N ARG A 95 2.34 8.41 6.11
CA ARG A 95 1.34 8.43 7.20
C ARG A 95 1.17 9.79 7.89
N LYS A 96 1.90 10.84 7.48
CA LYS A 96 1.71 12.20 8.02
C LYS A 96 0.35 12.74 7.64
N ALA A 97 -0.36 13.36 8.59
CA ALA A 97 -1.65 13.99 8.34
C ALA A 97 -1.56 15.17 7.38
N HIS A 98 -0.44 15.90 7.44
CA HIS A 98 -0.10 17.03 6.59
C HIS A 98 1.40 17.01 6.32
N ASP A 99 1.84 17.57 5.20
CA ASP A 99 3.25 17.77 4.89
C ASP A 99 3.49 19.19 4.37
N LEU A 100 4.77 19.57 4.28
CA LEU A 100 5.21 20.80 3.64
C LEU A 100 5.61 20.52 2.19
N GLU A 101 5.02 21.25 1.26
CA GLU A 101 5.35 21.20 -0.16
C GLU A 101 5.88 22.55 -0.67
N GLY A 102 6.58 22.50 -1.80
CA GLY A 102 7.24 23.64 -2.43
C GLY A 102 8.77 23.62 -2.25
N TYR A 103 9.46 24.57 -2.86
CA TYR A 103 10.93 24.64 -2.86
C TYR A 103 11.48 24.93 -1.45
N ALA A 104 10.76 25.77 -0.70
CA ALA A 104 11.09 26.19 0.66
C ALA A 104 9.99 25.80 1.68
N GLY A 105 9.13 24.84 1.34
CA GLY A 105 8.02 24.41 2.20
C GLY A 105 6.89 25.45 2.29
N GLU A 106 6.64 26.18 1.21
CA GLU A 106 5.68 27.28 1.11
C GLU A 106 4.22 26.87 1.34
N TYR A 107 3.89 25.59 1.22
CA TYR A 107 2.52 25.10 1.31
C TYR A 107 2.38 24.01 2.37
N ILE A 108 1.40 24.16 3.27
CA ILE A 108 0.95 23.06 4.13
C ILE A 108 -0.16 22.32 3.37
N VAL A 109 0.11 21.06 3.01
CA VAL A 109 -0.85 20.23 2.26
C VAL A 109 -1.35 19.06 3.12
N PRO A 110 -2.60 18.61 2.93
CA PRO A 110 -3.08 17.39 3.57
C PRO A 110 -2.31 16.15 3.07
N ASN A 111 -2.45 15.02 3.77
CA ASN A 111 -1.91 13.73 3.33
C ASN A 111 -2.30 13.46 1.87
N TRP A 112 -1.29 13.30 1.00
CA TRP A 112 -1.53 13.17 -0.44
C TRP A 112 -2.39 11.95 -0.81
N GLU A 113 -2.21 10.81 -0.12
CA GLU A 113 -2.95 9.58 -0.43
C GLU A 113 -4.44 9.72 -0.10
N GLU A 114 -4.75 10.27 1.08
CA GLU A 114 -6.14 10.56 1.47
C GLU A 114 -6.74 11.67 0.60
N TYR A 115 -5.99 12.75 0.37
CA TYR A 115 -6.45 13.87 -0.46
C TYR A 115 -6.80 13.42 -1.87
N ARG A 116 -5.89 12.67 -2.54
CA ARG A 116 -6.11 12.18 -3.90
C ARG A 116 -7.36 11.31 -4.00
N ARG A 117 -7.56 10.43 -3.02
CA ARG A 117 -8.75 9.58 -2.93
C ARG A 117 -10.04 10.40 -2.76
N GLU A 118 -10.08 11.29 -1.77
CA GLU A 118 -11.30 12.05 -1.45
C GLU A 118 -11.64 13.08 -2.52
N SER A 119 -10.63 13.75 -3.09
CA SER A 119 -10.81 14.82 -4.08
C SER A 119 -11.41 14.35 -5.41
N GLN A 120 -11.48 13.04 -5.67
CA GLN A 120 -12.12 12.48 -6.86
C GLN A 120 -13.60 12.15 -6.63
N LEU A 121 -13.97 11.88 -5.38
CA LEU A 121 -15.27 11.30 -5.01
C LEU A 121 -16.33 12.38 -4.81
N TYR A 122 -15.96 13.48 -4.15
CA TYR A 122 -16.93 14.42 -3.62
C TYR A 122 -16.74 15.83 -4.18
N VAL A 123 -17.87 16.48 -4.48
CA VAL A 123 -17.92 17.94 -4.46
C VAL A 123 -17.92 18.35 -3.00
N ASP A 124 -17.01 19.23 -2.61
CA ASP A 124 -16.83 19.62 -1.22
C ASP A 124 -16.84 21.14 -1.04
N ILE A 125 -17.00 21.60 0.21
CA ILE A 125 -16.77 22.98 0.62
C ILE A 125 -15.51 22.99 1.48
N ALA A 126 -14.40 23.43 0.89
CA ALA A 126 -13.12 23.52 1.58
C ALA A 126 -12.84 24.97 2.00
N ALA A 127 -12.28 25.16 3.19
CA ALA A 127 -11.69 26.42 3.59
C ALA A 127 -10.16 26.27 3.50
N PHE A 128 -9.54 27.00 2.56
CA PHE A 128 -8.08 27.06 2.44
C PHE A 128 -7.51 28.09 3.43
N GLU A 129 -6.24 28.49 3.27
CA GLU A 129 -5.51 29.36 4.21
C GLU A 129 -6.21 30.69 4.55
N SER A 130 -7.08 31.22 3.67
CA SER A 130 -7.84 32.45 3.93
C SER A 130 -9.04 32.27 4.88
N GLY A 131 -9.45 31.02 5.13
CA GLY A 131 -10.62 30.69 5.95
C GLY A 131 -11.97 30.85 5.26
N ASP A 132 -12.01 31.39 4.03
CA ASP A 132 -13.25 31.53 3.26
C ASP A 132 -13.65 30.18 2.63
N PRO A 133 -14.91 29.73 2.80
CA PRO A 133 -15.38 28.49 2.21
C PRO A 133 -15.50 28.63 0.69
N VAL A 134 -14.86 27.73 -0.05
CA VAL A 134 -14.96 27.64 -1.51
C VAL A 134 -15.44 26.27 -1.94
N TRP A 135 -16.24 26.24 -3.01
CA TRP A 135 -16.62 24.99 -3.66
C TRP A 135 -15.39 24.37 -4.31
N SER A 136 -15.11 23.13 -3.95
CA SER A 136 -14.10 22.29 -4.58
C SER A 136 -14.81 21.26 -5.46
N ALA A 137 -14.54 21.30 -6.77
CA ALA A 137 -15.04 20.31 -7.71
C ALA A 137 -14.09 19.10 -7.74
N PRO A 138 -14.61 17.89 -8.00
CA PRO A 138 -13.77 16.71 -8.14
C PRO A 138 -12.68 16.90 -9.19
N VAL A 139 -11.47 16.52 -8.82
CA VAL A 139 -10.27 16.69 -9.66
C VAL A 139 -9.93 15.38 -10.35
N VAL A 140 -9.62 15.45 -11.63
CA VAL A 140 -8.88 14.38 -12.33
C VAL A 140 -7.41 14.66 -12.08
N HIS A 141 -6.70 13.71 -11.48
CA HIS A 141 -5.26 13.88 -11.35
C HIS A 141 -4.67 13.48 -12.69
N ASP A 142 -4.21 14.47 -13.48
CA ASP A 142 -3.56 14.30 -14.80
C ASP A 142 -2.19 13.61 -14.70
N GLY A 143 -2.05 12.63 -13.78
CA GLY A 143 -0.94 11.73 -13.79
C GLY A 143 -0.87 11.05 -15.15
N LEU A 144 0.34 10.98 -15.71
CA LEU A 144 0.65 10.03 -16.77
C LEU A 144 0.04 8.69 -16.36
N SER A 145 -1.09 8.33 -16.96
CA SER A 145 -1.63 6.98 -16.89
C SER A 145 -0.56 6.15 -17.56
N PHE A 146 0.36 5.62 -16.75
CA PHE A 146 1.38 4.69 -17.18
C PHE A 146 0.61 3.43 -17.60
N GLY A 147 0.08 3.45 -18.82
CA GLY A 147 -0.63 2.38 -19.52
C GLY A 147 -1.81 1.76 -18.78
N ASP A 148 -2.46 0.82 -19.47
CA ASP A 148 -3.40 -0.16 -18.93
C ASP A 148 -2.69 -1.18 -17.99
N TYR A 149 -1.60 -0.79 -17.30
CA TYR A 149 -0.81 -1.71 -16.48
C TYR A 149 -1.49 -1.95 -15.13
N THR A 150 -1.75 -3.22 -14.84
CA THR A 150 -2.32 -3.65 -13.56
C THR A 150 -1.47 -3.18 -12.38
N PRO A 151 -2.05 -2.61 -11.30
CA PRO A 151 -1.31 -2.18 -10.13
C PRO A 151 -0.52 -3.31 -9.46
N ALA A 152 0.61 -2.97 -8.85
CA ALA A 152 1.49 -3.94 -8.18
C ALA A 152 0.74 -4.76 -7.11
N ALA A 153 -0.13 -4.12 -6.33
CA ALA A 153 -0.94 -4.81 -5.31
C ALA A 153 -1.86 -5.88 -5.92
N LEU A 154 -2.53 -5.56 -7.04
CA LEU A 154 -3.36 -6.52 -7.76
C LEU A 154 -2.53 -7.67 -8.32
N GLN A 155 -1.38 -7.37 -8.94
CA GLN A 155 -0.48 -8.39 -9.47
C GLN A 155 -0.03 -9.37 -8.39
N VAL A 156 0.35 -8.88 -7.20
CA VAL A 156 0.76 -9.75 -6.08
C VAL A 156 -0.40 -10.63 -5.62
N VAL A 157 -1.58 -10.05 -5.37
CA VAL A 157 -2.76 -10.83 -4.94
C VAL A 157 -3.13 -11.89 -5.97
N ASP A 158 -2.99 -11.58 -7.26
CA ASP A 158 -3.25 -12.51 -8.34
C ASP A 158 -2.23 -13.65 -8.40
N ALA A 159 -0.94 -13.32 -8.29
CA ALA A 159 0.13 -14.30 -8.24
C ALA A 159 -0.02 -15.25 -7.05
N LEU A 160 -0.33 -14.72 -5.86
CA LEU A 160 -0.60 -15.53 -4.67
C LEU A 160 -1.78 -16.48 -4.89
N HIS A 161 -2.82 -16.03 -5.61
CA HIS A 161 -3.97 -16.88 -5.93
C HIS A 161 -3.60 -18.02 -6.88
N HIS A 162 -2.95 -17.70 -8.00
CA HIS A 162 -2.53 -18.68 -9.00
C HIS A 162 -1.54 -19.70 -8.44
N LEU A 163 -0.65 -19.28 -7.54
CA LEU A 163 0.29 -20.18 -6.89
C LEU A 163 -0.33 -21.00 -5.73
N GLY A 164 -1.65 -20.91 -5.53
CA GLY A 164 -2.38 -21.67 -4.50
C GLY A 164 -2.17 -21.14 -3.08
N LEU A 165 -1.45 -20.03 -2.91
CA LEU A 165 -1.08 -19.44 -1.63
C LEU A 165 -2.24 -18.72 -0.92
N THR A 166 -3.41 -18.67 -1.58
CA THR A 166 -4.67 -18.15 -1.00
C THR A 166 -5.60 -19.25 -0.46
N THR A 167 -5.22 -20.53 -0.61
CA THR A 167 -5.93 -21.68 -0.05
C THR A 167 -5.53 -21.92 1.41
N GLU A 168 -6.30 -22.71 2.17
CA GLU A 168 -5.92 -23.06 3.55
C GLU A 168 -4.54 -23.72 3.63
N ALA A 169 -4.26 -24.69 2.74
CA ALA A 169 -2.96 -25.34 2.65
C ALA A 169 -1.84 -24.34 2.31
N GLY A 170 -2.08 -23.47 1.31
CA GLY A 170 -1.12 -22.43 0.92
C GLY A 170 -0.84 -21.41 2.02
N LEU A 171 -1.86 -21.00 2.78
CA LEU A 171 -1.69 -20.10 3.92
C LEU A 171 -0.89 -20.77 5.04
N LYS A 172 -1.13 -22.05 5.31
CA LYS A 172 -0.35 -22.82 6.28
C LYS A 172 1.12 -22.88 5.88
N VAL A 173 1.42 -23.23 4.62
CA VAL A 173 2.80 -23.27 4.10
C VAL A 173 3.45 -21.88 4.18
N THR A 174 2.70 -20.83 3.81
CA THR A 174 3.17 -19.45 3.91
C THR A 174 3.55 -19.10 5.35
N SER A 175 2.69 -19.42 6.32
CA SER A 175 2.97 -19.16 7.74
C SER A 175 4.21 -19.90 8.24
N GLU A 176 4.36 -21.17 7.87
CA GLU A 176 5.49 -22.00 8.29
C GLU A 176 6.82 -21.52 7.70
N VAL A 177 6.84 -21.07 6.43
CA VAL A 177 8.06 -20.56 5.77
C VAL A 177 8.42 -19.17 6.30
N TRP A 178 7.47 -18.23 6.26
CA TRP A 178 7.74 -16.84 6.63
C TRP A 178 7.91 -16.64 8.14
N GLY A 179 7.23 -17.45 8.96
CA GLY A 179 7.34 -17.40 10.42
C GLY A 179 8.72 -17.81 10.96
N THR A 180 9.64 -18.25 10.12
CA THR A 180 11.03 -18.54 10.50
C THR A 180 11.91 -17.30 10.65
N VAL A 181 11.48 -16.15 10.12
CA VAL A 181 12.21 -14.89 10.15
C VAL A 181 11.33 -13.80 10.75
N THR A 182 11.89 -13.03 11.68
CA THR A 182 11.22 -11.83 12.20
C THR A 182 11.81 -10.60 11.52
N PHE A 183 11.00 -9.89 10.74
CA PHE A 183 11.38 -8.66 10.06
C PHE A 183 11.17 -7.49 11.02
N SER A 184 12.26 -7.00 11.60
CA SER A 184 12.23 -6.00 12.66
C SER A 184 13.04 -4.74 12.33
N GLU A 185 14.21 -4.88 11.70
CA GLU A 185 15.06 -3.73 11.40
C GLU A 185 15.91 -3.95 10.14
N ASN A 186 16.76 -4.99 10.14
CA ASN A 186 17.85 -5.13 9.16
C ASN A 186 17.56 -6.16 8.07
N GLU A 187 16.50 -6.94 8.21
CA GLU A 187 16.08 -7.93 7.22
C GLU A 187 15.77 -7.22 5.90
N ASP A 188 16.25 -7.80 4.80
CA ASP A 188 16.34 -7.15 3.50
C ASP A 188 15.66 -7.95 2.38
N PHE A 189 15.85 -7.49 1.15
CA PHE A 189 15.28 -8.15 -0.03
C PHE A 189 15.84 -9.56 -0.26
N ARG A 190 17.06 -9.88 0.20
CA ARG A 190 17.65 -11.23 0.04
C ARG A 190 16.96 -12.22 0.97
N ASP A 191 16.57 -11.79 2.16
CA ASP A 191 15.73 -12.60 3.05
C ASP A 191 14.37 -12.88 2.42
N VAL A 192 13.74 -11.86 1.81
CA VAL A 192 12.49 -12.01 1.07
C VAL A 192 12.65 -12.96 -0.11
N GLU A 193 13.66 -12.79 -0.96
CA GLU A 193 13.94 -13.65 -2.12
C GLU A 193 14.11 -15.12 -1.70
N ARG A 194 14.90 -15.35 -0.65
CA ARG A 194 15.10 -16.70 -0.10
C ARG A 194 13.79 -17.32 0.38
N LEU A 195 12.95 -16.57 1.08
CA LEU A 195 11.66 -17.06 1.57
C LEU A 195 10.66 -17.30 0.43
N ILE A 196 10.64 -16.44 -0.59
CA ILE A 196 9.83 -16.65 -1.80
C ILE A 196 10.28 -17.94 -2.50
N GLN A 197 11.58 -18.15 -2.67
CA GLN A 197 12.11 -19.38 -3.27
C GLN A 197 11.64 -20.62 -2.50
N GLN A 198 11.86 -20.66 -1.18
CA GLN A 198 11.46 -21.78 -0.32
C GLN A 198 9.95 -22.03 -0.38
N LEU A 199 9.15 -20.96 -0.37
CA LEU A 199 7.70 -21.03 -0.44
C LEU A 199 7.22 -21.60 -1.78
N VAL A 200 7.77 -21.11 -2.89
CA VAL A 200 7.39 -21.58 -4.23
C VAL A 200 7.81 -23.04 -4.44
N GLU A 201 9.03 -23.42 -4.07
CA GLU A 201 9.49 -24.81 -4.14
C GLU A 201 8.58 -25.75 -3.36
N ARG A 202 8.18 -25.34 -2.14
CA ARG A 202 7.29 -26.13 -1.30
C ARG A 202 5.87 -26.20 -1.86
N ALA A 203 5.32 -25.08 -2.35
CA ALA A 203 4.00 -25.06 -2.95
C ALA A 203 3.91 -25.99 -4.18
N VAL A 204 4.95 -26.00 -5.03
CA VAL A 204 5.04 -26.90 -6.18
C VAL A 204 5.12 -28.37 -5.73
N ALA A 205 5.96 -28.69 -4.75
CA ALA A 205 6.08 -30.05 -4.21
C ALA A 205 4.74 -30.57 -3.63
N GLU A 206 3.96 -29.68 -3.01
CA GLU A 206 2.63 -29.96 -2.47
C GLU A 206 1.49 -29.86 -3.50
N LYS A 207 1.81 -29.56 -4.78
CA LYS A 207 0.85 -29.42 -5.89
C LYS A 207 -0.25 -28.39 -5.62
N LEU A 208 0.11 -27.28 -4.97
CA LEU A 208 -0.81 -26.19 -4.64
C LEU A 208 -1.13 -25.25 -5.82
N PRO A 209 -0.20 -24.95 -6.75
CA PRO A 209 -0.49 -24.05 -7.86
C PRO A 209 -1.66 -24.54 -8.72
N LEU A 210 -2.45 -23.58 -9.21
CA LEU A 210 -3.53 -23.83 -10.15
C LEU A 210 -2.96 -24.22 -11.53
N GLU A 211 -3.78 -24.85 -12.38
CA GLU A 211 -3.39 -25.17 -13.76
C GLU A 211 -3.05 -23.93 -14.59
N THR A 212 -3.61 -22.77 -14.23
CA THR A 212 -3.34 -21.46 -14.83
C THR A 212 -2.08 -20.78 -14.28
N ALA A 213 -1.33 -21.44 -13.38
CA ALA A 213 -0.13 -20.86 -12.79
C ALA A 213 1.03 -20.84 -13.79
N GLU A 214 1.44 -19.64 -14.18
CA GLU A 214 2.60 -19.38 -15.03
C GLU A 214 3.83 -18.88 -14.26
N ASN A 215 5.01 -18.96 -14.89
CA ASN A 215 6.26 -18.42 -14.34
C ASN A 215 6.20 -16.91 -14.08
N GLU A 216 5.37 -16.17 -14.81
CA GLU A 216 5.14 -14.74 -14.58
C GLU A 216 4.60 -14.46 -13.17
N HIS A 217 3.75 -15.33 -12.61
CA HIS A 217 3.28 -15.18 -11.23
C HIS A 217 4.43 -15.28 -10.22
N VAL A 218 5.39 -16.18 -10.47
CA VAL A 218 6.58 -16.30 -9.62
C VAL A 218 7.44 -15.04 -9.73
N GLN A 219 7.69 -14.55 -10.94
CA GLN A 219 8.44 -13.31 -11.16
C GLN A 219 7.76 -12.10 -10.52
N THR A 220 6.43 -12.06 -10.53
CA THR A 220 5.62 -11.04 -9.86
C THR A 220 5.85 -11.04 -8.36
N LEU A 221 5.99 -12.20 -7.71
CA LEU A 221 6.32 -12.25 -6.28
C LEU A 221 7.72 -11.67 -6.01
N TYR A 222 8.74 -12.09 -6.75
CA TYR A 222 10.10 -11.54 -6.61
C TYR A 222 10.15 -10.04 -6.88
N ARG A 223 9.32 -9.56 -7.81
CA ARG A 223 9.24 -8.16 -8.15
C ARG A 223 8.48 -7.39 -7.09
N PHE A 224 7.27 -7.77 -6.69
CA PHE A 224 6.37 -6.86 -5.98
C PHE A 224 6.01 -7.31 -4.56
N TRP A 225 6.28 -8.56 -4.17
CA TRP A 225 5.93 -9.05 -2.84
C TRP A 225 7.02 -8.70 -1.82
N GLN A 226 6.89 -7.49 -1.27
CA GLN A 226 7.89 -6.85 -0.43
C GLN A 226 7.94 -7.35 1.02
N ILE A 227 8.87 -6.78 1.81
CA ILE A 227 9.09 -7.03 3.24
C ILE A 227 7.77 -7.00 4.04
N PRO A 228 7.52 -7.94 4.96
CA PRO A 228 6.33 -7.91 5.80
C PRO A 228 6.21 -6.64 6.65
N MET A 229 5.00 -6.09 6.77
CA MET A 229 4.72 -4.86 7.52
C MET A 229 4.05 -5.12 8.87
N TYR A 230 3.94 -6.39 9.29
CA TYR A 230 3.23 -6.78 10.51
C TYR A 230 3.77 -6.14 11.79
N LEU A 231 5.06 -5.74 11.83
CA LEU A 231 5.68 -5.05 12.96
C LEU A 231 5.75 -3.52 12.81
N LEU A 232 5.43 -2.99 11.63
CA LEU A 232 5.55 -1.57 11.33
C LEU A 232 4.40 -0.76 11.94
N ASP A 233 4.58 0.56 12.01
CA ASP A 233 3.57 1.49 12.50
C ASP A 233 2.90 2.23 11.36
N LEU A 234 1.60 1.95 11.16
CA LEU A 234 0.75 2.61 10.17
C LEU A 234 -0.21 3.62 10.79
N ARG A 235 -0.08 3.93 12.09
CA ARG A 235 -0.91 4.96 12.72
C ARG A 235 -0.57 6.32 12.11
N LYS A 236 -1.61 7.07 11.74
CA LYS A 236 -1.50 8.43 11.23
C LYS A 236 -0.68 9.29 12.22
N ILE A 237 0.34 9.98 11.70
CA ILE A 237 1.08 10.97 12.49
C ILE A 237 0.30 12.27 12.39
N ASP A 238 -0.30 12.69 13.49
CA ASP A 238 -0.88 14.02 13.59
C ASP A 238 0.23 15.03 13.89
N ILE A 239 0.52 15.90 12.91
CA ILE A 239 1.47 17.00 13.07
C ILE A 239 0.64 18.26 13.28
N PRO A 240 0.74 18.94 14.44
CA PRO A 240 0.01 20.17 14.68
C PRO A 240 0.33 21.23 13.62
N LEU A 241 -0.69 21.92 13.11
CA LEU A 241 -0.52 22.96 12.09
C LEU A 241 0.47 24.05 12.52
N ASP A 242 0.48 24.41 13.81
CA ASP A 242 1.42 25.41 14.34
C ASP A 242 2.89 24.93 14.24
N ALA A 243 3.16 23.64 14.46
CA ALA A 243 4.49 23.08 14.29
C ALA A 243 4.94 23.05 12.81
N LEU A 244 3.98 22.85 11.88
CA LEU A 244 4.27 22.95 10.45
C LEU A 244 4.55 24.39 10.02
N ARG A 245 3.81 25.36 10.56
CA ARG A 245 4.05 26.79 10.33
C ARG A 245 5.42 27.24 10.85
N GLU A 246 5.80 26.84 12.06
CA GLU A 246 7.13 27.12 12.61
C GLU A 246 8.24 26.54 11.73
N ARG A 247 8.05 25.31 11.22
CA ARG A 247 9.00 24.66 10.32
C ARG A 247 9.06 25.34 8.94
N GLN A 248 7.92 25.73 8.40
CA GLN A 248 7.81 26.51 7.17
C GLN A 248 8.54 27.85 7.29
N GLU A 249 8.30 28.59 8.38
CA GLU A 249 9.03 29.83 8.66
C GLU A 249 10.54 29.56 8.70
N ALA A 250 10.99 28.57 9.47
CA ALA A 250 12.41 28.23 9.57
C ALA A 250 13.05 27.89 8.21
N MET A 251 12.34 27.19 7.32
CA MET A 251 12.79 26.89 5.96
C MET A 251 12.89 28.15 5.09
N LEU A 252 11.91 29.04 5.17
CA LEU A 252 11.92 30.34 4.47
C LEU A 252 13.08 31.23 4.95
N TRP A 253 13.37 31.24 6.27
CA TRP A 253 14.51 31.99 6.83
C TRP A 253 15.86 31.42 6.36
N ALA A 254 16.00 30.10 6.31
CA ALA A 254 17.21 29.44 5.84
C ALA A 254 17.50 29.72 4.34
N GLU A 255 16.46 29.72 3.50
CA GLU A 255 16.56 30.11 2.08
C GLU A 255 16.86 31.60 1.90
N ALA A 256 16.36 32.46 2.79
CA ALA A 256 16.67 33.89 2.81
C ALA A 256 18.12 34.20 3.27
N GLY A 257 18.88 33.20 3.73
CA GLY A 257 20.31 33.32 4.05
C GLY A 257 20.62 33.95 5.42
N TYR A 258 19.72 33.80 6.40
CA TYR A 258 19.92 34.25 7.79
C TYR A 258 20.19 33.10 8.76
#